data_AF-A0A2E7MNF2-F1
#
_entry.id   AF-A0A2E7MNF2-F1
#
_cell.length_a   1.000
_cell.length_b   1.000
_cell.length_c   1.000
_cell.angle_alpha   90.00
_cell.angle_beta   90.00
_cell.angle_gamma   90.00
#
_symmetry.space_group_name_H-M   'P 1'
#
loop_
_entity.id
_entity.type
_entity.pdbx_description
1 polymer ?
#
loop_
_entity_poly.entity_id
_entity_poly.type
_entity_poly.pdbx_seq_one_letter_code
_entity_poly.pdbx_strand_id
1 'polypeptide(L)'
;MPWKKMDIDEWAEELGVNINELRQKEQLIEKIVKSRKRFGLTQGQLAEMVGVSQPRIAQIENRTKIGKISFDVLFNILGVLGHDVKITTRKVRDLEYADV
;
A
#
# COMPACT_ATOMS: atom_id res chain seq x y z
N MET A 1 15.46 -31.21 3.31
CA MET A 1 16.09 -29.87 3.18
C MET A 1 15.34 -28.89 4.07
N PRO A 2 15.95 -28.41 5.17
CA PRO A 2 15.27 -27.83 6.33
C PRO A 2 15.00 -26.32 6.19
N TRP A 3 14.60 -25.87 5.00
CA TRP A 3 14.27 -24.45 4.73
C TRP A 3 12.75 -24.20 4.63
N LYS A 4 11.92 -25.21 4.93
CA LYS A 4 10.49 -25.20 4.57
C LYS A 4 9.56 -24.57 5.63
N LYS A 5 10.07 -24.06 6.75
CA LYS A 5 9.26 -23.49 7.84
C LYS A 5 10.03 -22.51 8.74
N MET A 6 11.00 -21.77 8.20
CA MET A 6 11.38 -20.55 8.90
C MET A 6 10.30 -19.54 8.47
N ASP A 7 9.55 -19.02 9.43
CA ASP A 7 8.32 -18.28 9.16
C ASP A 7 8.68 -17.05 8.32
N ILE A 8 7.96 -16.82 7.21
CA ILE A 8 8.19 -15.65 6.35
C ILE A 8 8.10 -14.37 7.17
N ASP A 9 7.28 -14.40 8.22
CA ASP A 9 7.10 -13.31 9.16
C ASP A 9 8.35 -13.07 10.02
N GLU A 10 9.00 -14.12 10.52
CA GLU A 10 10.26 -14.01 11.28
C GLU A 10 11.40 -13.43 10.43
N TRP A 11 11.48 -13.81 9.15
CA TRP A 11 12.51 -13.29 8.24
C TRP A 11 12.27 -11.83 7.90
N ALA A 12 11.01 -11.45 7.73
CA ALA A 12 10.69 -10.06 7.46
C ALA A 12 10.97 -9.17 8.67
N GLU A 13 10.72 -9.65 9.90
CA GLU A 13 11.12 -8.94 11.12
C GLU A 13 12.65 -8.74 11.19
N GLU A 14 13.44 -9.79 10.95
CA GLU A 14 14.91 -9.69 10.92
C GLU A 14 15.43 -8.73 9.84
N LEU A 15 14.76 -8.68 8.68
CA LEU A 15 15.10 -7.77 7.58
C LEU A 15 14.56 -6.34 7.78
N GLY A 16 13.85 -6.07 8.88
CA GLY A 16 13.21 -4.79 9.15
C GLY A 16 12.07 -4.45 8.17
N VAL A 17 11.46 -5.47 7.58
CA VAL A 17 10.38 -5.36 6.60
C VAL A 17 9.03 -5.50 7.31
N ASN A 18 8.24 -4.42 7.29
CA ASN A 18 6.87 -4.47 7.78
C ASN A 18 5.92 -5.10 6.74
N ILE A 19 5.67 -6.42 6.84
CA ILE A 19 4.78 -7.16 5.93
C ILE A 19 3.38 -6.56 5.90
N ASN A 20 2.85 -6.16 7.06
CA ASN A 20 1.50 -5.59 7.15
C ASN A 20 1.38 -4.29 6.35
N GLU A 21 2.38 -3.42 6.46
CA GLU A 21 2.48 -2.19 5.69
C GLU A 21 2.52 -2.48 4.19
N LEU A 22 3.36 -3.43 3.75
CA LEU A 22 3.44 -3.80 2.34
C LEU A 22 2.10 -4.31 1.80
N ARG A 23 1.43 -5.19 2.56
CA ARG A 23 0.13 -5.74 2.21
C ARG A 23 -0.95 -4.65 2.10
N GLN A 24 -0.96 -3.70 3.04
CA GLN A 24 -1.89 -2.57 3.00
C GLN A 24 -1.63 -1.67 1.78
N LYS A 25 -0.37 -1.34 1.49
CA LYS A 25 0.00 -0.56 0.30
C LYS A 25 -0.42 -1.25 -0.99
N GLU A 26 -0.23 -2.56 -1.08
CA GLU A 26 -0.64 -3.35 -2.24
C GLU A 26 -2.16 -3.26 -2.47
N GLN A 27 -2.97 -3.41 -1.41
CA GLN A 27 -4.42 -3.28 -1.50
C GLN A 27 -4.86 -1.88 -1.97
N LEU A 28 -4.18 -0.82 -1.51
CA LEU A 28 -4.46 0.54 -1.95
C LEU A 28 -4.07 0.76 -3.43
N ILE A 29 -2.92 0.25 -3.85
CA ILE A 29 -2.47 0.31 -5.25
C ILE A 29 -3.47 -0.41 -6.17
N GLU A 30 -4.00 -1.57 -5.77
CA GLU A 30 -5.04 -2.24 -6.55
C GLU A 30 -6.31 -1.41 -6.72
N LYS A 31 -6.76 -0.73 -5.65
CA LYS A 31 -7.91 0.18 -5.70
C LYS A 31 -7.65 1.33 -6.67
N ILE A 32 -6.45 1.93 -6.62
CA ILE A 32 -6.02 2.98 -7.55
C ILE A 32 -6.08 2.49 -8.99
N VAL A 33 -5.46 1.35 -9.31
CA VAL A 33 -5.42 0.79 -10.68
C VAL A 33 -6.84 0.50 -11.19
N LYS A 34 -7.68 -0.14 -10.37
CA LYS A 34 -9.08 -0.45 -10.73
C LYS A 34 -9.87 0.84 -10.98
N SER A 35 -9.72 1.84 -10.11
CA SER A 35 -10.41 3.11 -10.25
C SER A 35 -9.97 3.89 -11.47
N ARG A 36 -8.66 4.04 -11.71
CA ARG A 36 -8.12 4.71 -12.91
C ARG A 36 -8.67 4.08 -14.18
N LYS A 37 -8.63 2.75 -14.28
CA LYS A 37 -9.15 2.00 -15.43
C LYS A 37 -10.66 2.17 -15.58
N ARG A 38 -11.42 2.18 -14.49
CA ARG A 38 -12.88 2.43 -14.51
C ARG A 38 -13.22 3.82 -15.04
N PHE A 39 -12.39 4.83 -14.78
CA PHE A 39 -12.54 6.17 -15.33
C PHE A 39 -11.96 6.32 -16.75
N GLY A 40 -11.41 5.26 -17.35
CA GLY A 40 -10.82 5.32 -18.70
C GLY A 40 -9.54 6.16 -18.80
N LEU A 41 -8.91 6.48 -17.67
CA LEU A 41 -7.73 7.35 -17.63
C LEU A 41 -6.47 6.57 -18.02
N THR A 42 -5.60 7.17 -18.82
CA THR A 42 -4.22 6.70 -19.00
C THR A 42 -3.40 6.97 -17.74
N GLN A 43 -2.23 6.33 -17.61
CA GLN A 43 -1.30 6.65 -16.52
C GLN A 43 -0.82 8.10 -16.59
N GLY A 44 -0.68 8.68 -17.81
CA GLY A 44 -0.27 10.07 -17.99
C GLY A 44 -1.32 11.05 -17.51
N GLN A 45 -2.58 10.81 -17.84
CA GLN A 45 -3.70 11.65 -17.36
C GLN A 45 -3.81 11.60 -15.83
N LEU A 46 -3.67 10.44 -15.20
CA LEU A 46 -3.64 10.37 -13.74
C LEU A 46 -2.44 11.14 -13.18
N ALA A 47 -1.29 11.06 -13.83
CA ALA A 47 -0.08 11.76 -13.39
C ALA A 47 -0.28 13.29 -13.42
N GLU A 48 -0.89 13.82 -14.49
CA GLU A 48 -1.26 15.24 -14.61
C GLU A 48 -2.21 15.66 -13.49
N MET A 49 -3.27 14.88 -13.23
CA MET A 49 -4.23 15.19 -12.17
C MET A 49 -3.60 15.20 -10.77
N VAL A 50 -2.62 14.33 -10.53
CA VAL A 50 -1.92 14.20 -9.24
C VAL A 50 -0.76 15.20 -9.12
N GLY A 51 -0.28 15.78 -10.22
CA GLY A 51 0.89 16.67 -10.25
C GLY A 51 2.23 15.92 -10.16
N VAL A 52 2.33 14.73 -10.73
CA VAL A 52 3.55 13.91 -10.77
C VAL A 52 3.89 13.46 -12.18
N SER A 53 5.04 12.80 -12.37
CA SER A 53 5.42 12.27 -13.68
C SER A 53 4.69 10.95 -13.99
N GLN A 54 4.41 10.68 -15.27
CA GLN A 54 3.84 9.40 -15.71
C GLN A 54 4.66 8.18 -15.24
N PRO A 55 6.02 8.18 -15.32
CA PRO A 55 6.82 7.07 -14.78
C PRO A 55 6.61 6.85 -13.28
N ARG A 56 6.30 7.90 -12.51
CA ARG A 56 6.00 7.76 -11.08
C ARG A 56 4.69 7.00 -10.86
N ILE A 57 3.64 7.30 -11.64
CA ILE A 57 2.40 6.50 -11.62
C ILE A 57 2.67 5.06 -12.03
N ALA A 58 3.42 4.82 -13.10
CA ALA A 58 3.78 3.47 -13.53
C ALA A 58 4.57 2.70 -12.46
N GLN A 59 5.53 3.35 -11.79
CA GLN A 59 6.29 2.77 -10.68
C GLN A 59 5.36 2.32 -9.54
N ILE A 60 4.37 3.15 -9.19
CA ILE A 60 3.39 2.86 -8.15
C ILE A 60 2.51 1.68 -8.56
N GLU A 61 1.93 1.70 -9.77
CA GLU A 61 1.07 0.62 -10.26
C GLU A 61 1.81 -0.73 -10.38
N ASN A 62 3.09 -0.68 -10.74
CA ASN A 62 3.98 -1.85 -10.82
C ASN A 62 4.58 -2.25 -9.47
N ARG A 63 4.21 -1.59 -8.35
CA ARG A 63 4.70 -1.87 -6.99
C ARG A 63 6.23 -1.81 -6.87
N THR A 64 6.89 -1.05 -7.75
CA THR A 64 8.35 -1.00 -7.79
C THR A 64 8.87 -0.22 -6.59
N LYS A 65 9.63 -0.90 -5.72
CA LYS A 65 10.08 -0.38 -4.41
C LYS A 65 8.89 0.03 -3.54
N ILE A 66 7.85 -0.81 -3.47
CA ILE A 66 6.61 -0.56 -2.71
C ILE A 66 6.84 -0.07 -1.27
N GLY A 67 7.86 -0.57 -0.56
CA GLY A 67 8.20 -0.08 0.78
C GLY A 67 8.54 1.42 0.84
N LYS A 68 9.07 1.99 -0.26
CA LYS A 68 9.42 3.42 -0.37
C LYS A 68 8.25 4.31 -0.83
N ILE A 69 7.09 3.74 -1.13
CA ILE A 69 5.90 4.51 -1.49
C ILE A 69 5.18 4.84 -0.18
N SER A 70 5.03 6.11 0.19
CA SER A 70 4.31 6.49 1.41
C SER A 70 2.80 6.29 1.27
N PHE A 71 2.11 6.10 2.39
CA PHE A 71 0.65 6.07 2.40
C PHE A 71 0.03 7.38 1.92
N ASP A 72 0.63 8.52 2.26
CA ASP A 72 0.16 9.85 1.82
C ASP A 72 0.08 9.96 0.30
N VAL A 73 1.07 9.41 -0.42
CA VAL A 73 1.05 9.39 -1.88
C VAL A 73 -0.14 8.58 -2.39
N LEU A 74 -0.42 7.42 -1.79
CA LEU A 74 -1.54 6.57 -2.18
C LEU A 74 -2.89 7.23 -1.86
N PHE A 75 -3.01 7.88 -0.70
CA PHE A 75 -4.20 8.61 -0.29
C PHE A 75 -4.47 9.82 -1.18
N ASN A 76 -3.44 10.58 -1.55
CA ASN A 76 -3.57 11.70 -2.48
C ASN A 76 -4.10 11.23 -3.86
N ILE A 77 -3.56 10.14 -4.39
CA ILE A 77 -4.03 9.57 -5.65
C ILE A 77 -5.50 9.11 -5.54
N LEU A 78 -5.87 8.45 -4.45
CA LEU A 78 -7.25 8.04 -4.19
C LEU A 78 -8.20 9.24 -4.10
N GLY A 79 -7.80 10.32 -3.41
CA GLY A 79 -8.58 11.55 -3.31
C GLY A 79 -8.80 12.22 -4.67
N VAL A 80 -7.75 12.32 -5.49
CA VAL A 80 -7.84 12.83 -6.88
C VAL A 80 -8.76 11.96 -7.76
N LEU A 81 -8.81 10.66 -7.50
CA LEU A 81 -9.74 9.72 -8.15
C LEU A 81 -11.16 9.75 -7.54
N GLY A 82 -11.44 10.66 -6.61
CA GLY A 82 -12.77 10.87 -6.02
C GLY A 82 -13.14 9.89 -4.91
N HIS A 83 -12.17 9.20 -4.29
CA HIS A 83 -12.43 8.35 -3.14
C HIS A 83 -12.39 9.16 -1.84
N ASP A 84 -13.35 8.92 -0.97
CA ASP A 84 -13.25 9.29 0.44
C ASP A 84 -12.49 8.19 1.20
N VAL A 85 -11.46 8.58 1.95
CA VAL A 85 -10.56 7.64 2.65
C VAL A 85 -10.83 7.71 4.14
N LYS A 86 -11.46 6.65 4.66
CA LYS A 86 -11.68 6.46 6.10
C LYS A 86 -10.71 5.43 6.66
N ILE A 87 -9.92 5.83 7.65
CA ILE A 87 -9.04 4.93 8.39
C ILE A 87 -9.79 4.39 9.61
N THR A 88 -9.82 3.07 9.76
CA THR A 88 -10.39 2.39 10.93
C THR A 88 -9.35 1.46 11.53
N THR A 89 -9.28 1.44 12.85
CA THR A 89 -8.39 0.54 13.59
C THR A 89 -9.20 -0.60 14.20
N ARG A 90 -8.57 -1.75 14.37
CA ARG A 90 -9.09 -2.88 15.14
C ARG A 90 -7.95 -3.47 15.95
N LYS A 91 -8.20 -3.80 17.21
CA LYS A 91 -7.26 -4.61 18.00
C LYS A 91 -7.16 -6.00 17.37
N VAL A 92 -5.94 -6.41 17.04
CA VAL A 92 -5.69 -7.74 16.45
C VAL A 92 -5.65 -8.82 17.54
N ARG A 93 -5.31 -8.44 18.77
CA ARG A 93 -5.44 -9.21 20.01
C ARG A 93 -5.80 -8.25 21.14
N ASP A 94 -6.62 -8.71 22.08
CA ASP A 94 -6.74 -8.02 23.37
C ASP A 94 -5.38 -8.14 24.07
N LEU A 95 -4.68 -7.03 24.21
CA LEU A 95 -3.61 -6.94 25.18
C LEU A 95 -4.33 -6.95 26.54
N GLU A 96 -4.43 -8.13 27.15
CA GLU A 96 -4.59 -8.21 28.60
C GLU A 96 -3.39 -7.47 29.18
N TYR A 97 -3.61 -6.21 29.56
CA TYR A 97 -2.73 -5.54 30.49
C TYR A 97 -2.89 -6.33 31.78
N ALA A 98 -1.96 -7.24 32.04
CA ALA A 98 -1.81 -7.82 33.36
C ALA A 98 -1.74 -6.65 34.34
N ASP A 99 -2.66 -6.66 35.30
CA ASP A 99 -2.78 -5.67 36.35
C ASP A 99 -1.40 -5.33 36.94
N VAL A 100 -1.04 -4.05 36.93
CA VAL A 100 0.04 -3.47 37.73
C VAL A 100 -0.57 -2.43 38.65
#